data_AF-A0A939XHJ0-F1
#
_entry.id   AF-A0A939XHJ0-F1
#
_cell.length_a   1.000
_cell.length_b   1.000
_cell.length_c   1.000
_cell.angle_alpha   90.00
_cell.angle_beta   90.00
_cell.angle_gamma   90.00
#
_symmetry.space_group_name_H-M   'P 1'
#
loop_
_entity.id
_entity.type
_entity.pdbx_description
1 polymer ?
#
loop_
_entity_poly.entity_id
_entity_poly.type
_entity_poly.pdbx_seq_one_letter_code
_entity_poly.pdbx_strand_id
1 'polypeptide(L)'
;MGNEFFIYLAVMAVSTYLVRTVPFTLVSRKITNRFIRSFLTYVPYAVLSAMTVPAIFHSTGSLISATAGFVVALVLSLFERSLITVAFFSCLAVFVVSLF
;
A
#
# COMPACT_ATOMS: atom_id res chain seq x y z
N MET A 1 -20.15 -34.31 11.75
CA MET A 1 -19.36 -33.57 10.76
C MET A 1 -19.72 -32.08 10.61
N GLY A 2 -20.97 -31.62 10.84
CA GLY A 2 -21.29 -30.18 10.79
C GLY A 2 -20.92 -29.38 12.05
N ASN A 3 -21.06 -29.99 13.23
CA ASN A 3 -20.84 -29.30 14.52
C ASN A 3 -19.36 -29.01 14.80
N GLU A 4 -18.46 -29.92 14.43
CA GLU A 4 -17.01 -29.74 14.59
C GLU A 4 -16.47 -28.64 13.69
N PHE A 5 -16.96 -28.57 12.44
CA PHE A 5 -16.62 -27.48 11.52
C PHE A 5 -17.07 -26.11 12.06
N PHE A 6 -18.28 -26.02 12.62
CA PHE A 6 -18.78 -24.78 13.20
C PHE A 6 -17.96 -24.35 14.42
N ILE A 7 -17.52 -25.31 15.26
CA ILE A 7 -16.62 -25.06 16.39
C ILE A 7 -15.25 -24.57 15.90
N TYR A 8 -14.65 -25.21 14.89
CA TYR A 8 -13.37 -24.75 14.34
C TYR A 8 -13.47 -23.36 13.69
N LEU A 9 -14.56 -23.07 12.99
CA LEU A 9 -14.81 -21.75 12.41
C LEU A 9 -14.97 -20.69 13.49
N ALA A 10 -15.71 -21.00 14.57
CA ALA A 10 -15.86 -20.12 15.72
C ALA A 10 -14.51 -19.84 16.41
N VAL A 11 -13.68 -20.87 16.63
CA VAL A 11 -12.35 -20.73 17.25
C VAL A 11 -11.40 -19.91 16.37
N MET A 12 -11.41 -20.13 15.05
CA MET A 12 -10.60 -19.36 14.09
C MET A 12 -11.03 -17.89 14.02
N ALA A 13 -12.34 -17.63 14.02
CA ALA A 13 -12.88 -16.27 14.03
C ALA A 13 -12.51 -15.55 15.33
N VAL A 14 -12.71 -16.19 16.48
CA VAL A 14 -12.41 -15.61 17.80
C VAL A 14 -10.92 -15.31 17.94
N SER A 15 -10.03 -16.25 17.58
CA SER A 15 -8.57 -16.04 17.69
C SER A 15 -8.08 -14.93 16.76
N THR A 16 -8.58 -14.86 15.52
CA THR A 16 -8.16 -13.84 14.55
C THR A 16 -8.67 -12.45 14.93
N TYR A 17 -9.92 -12.35 15.38
CA TYR A 17 -10.51 -11.07 15.78
C TYR A 17 -9.93 -10.54 17.09
N LEU A 18 -9.69 -11.40 18.09
CA LEU A 18 -9.02 -10.99 19.33
C LEU A 18 -7.63 -10.44 19.03
N VAL A 19 -6.79 -11.15 18.27
CA VAL A 19 -5.41 -10.70 18.00
C VAL A 19 -5.38 -9.41 17.16
N ARG A 20 -6.36 -9.14 16.30
CA ARG A 20 -6.44 -7.86 15.54
C ARG A 20 -7.04 -6.71 16.33
N THR A 21 -7.97 -6.97 17.25
CA THR A 21 -8.62 -5.92 18.05
C THR A 21 -7.83 -5.53 19.28
N VAL A 22 -7.02 -6.44 19.84
CA VAL A 22 -6.09 -6.17 20.95
C VAL A 22 -5.10 -5.03 20.65
N PRO A 23 -4.38 -5.00 19.51
CA PRO A 23 -3.48 -3.88 19.21
C PRO A 23 -4.27 -2.58 19.00
N PHE A 24 -5.47 -2.64 18.40
CA PHE A 24 -6.30 -1.45 18.16
C PHE A 24 -6.89 -0.86 19.45
N THR A 25 -7.24 -1.71 20.41
CA THR A 25 -7.80 -1.30 21.72
C THR A 25 -6.72 -0.80 22.67
N LEU A 26 -5.52 -1.39 22.67
CA LEU A 26 -4.38 -0.88 23.46
C LEU A 26 -3.81 0.44 22.90
N VAL A 27 -3.75 0.58 21.57
CA VAL A 27 -3.29 1.82 20.90
C VAL A 27 -4.35 2.94 20.95
N SER A 28 -5.61 2.62 21.23
CA SER A 28 -6.68 3.63 21.45
C SER A 28 -6.53 4.41 22.78
N ARG A 29 -5.54 4.09 23.63
CA ARG A 29 -5.15 4.97 24.75
C ARG A 29 -4.57 6.26 24.18
N LYS A 30 -5.26 7.38 24.41
CA LYS A 30 -4.88 8.76 24.02
C LYS A 30 -3.36 8.97 24.13
N ILE A 31 -2.66 8.92 22.99
CA ILE A 31 -1.26 9.33 22.89
C ILE A 31 -1.24 10.84 23.14
N THR A 32 -0.93 11.25 24.37
CA THR A 32 -0.92 12.65 24.83
C THR A 32 0.19 13.49 24.18
N ASN A 33 1.19 12.88 23.52
CA ASN A 33 2.33 13.60 22.96
C ASN A 33 2.19 13.85 21.45
N ARG A 34 2.18 15.12 21.04
CA ARG A 34 2.15 15.61 19.64
C ARG A 34 3.23 14.94 18.77
N PHE A 35 4.42 14.68 19.33
CA PHE A 35 5.55 14.12 18.59
C PHE A 35 5.29 12.68 18.12
N ILE A 36 4.76 11.84 19.02
CA ILE A 36 4.46 10.43 18.73
C ILE A 36 3.29 10.32 17.73
N ARG A 37 2.29 11.22 17.83
CA ARG A 37 1.17 11.25 16.87
C ARG A 37 1.61 11.69 15.47
N SER A 38 2.53 12.65 15.38
CA SER A 38 3.11 13.07 14.09
C SER A 38 3.92 11.90 13.51
N PHE A 39 4.80 11.30 14.31
CA PHE A 39 5.62 10.16 13.88
C PHE A 39 4.76 8.98 13.37
N LEU A 40 3.75 8.54 14.14
CA LEU A 40 2.88 7.43 13.73
C LEU A 40 2.00 7.73 12.51
N THR A 41 1.69 9.00 12.24
CA THR A 41 0.94 9.36 11.01
C THR A 41 1.85 9.32 9.79
N TYR A 42 3.12 9.71 9.92
CA TYR A 42 4.07 9.73 8.81
C TYR A 42 4.73 8.37 8.53
N VAL A 43 4.96 7.53 9.55
CA VAL A 43 5.57 6.20 9.39
C VAL A 43 4.87 5.32 8.37
N PRO A 44 3.56 5.03 8.44
CA PRO A 44 2.91 4.14 7.48
C PRO A 44 2.92 4.71 6.07
N TYR A 45 2.80 6.03 5.91
CA TYR A 45 2.87 6.67 4.60
C TYR A 45 4.28 6.59 4.00
N ALA A 46 5.31 6.88 4.81
CA ALA A 46 6.71 6.76 4.41
C ALA A 46 7.08 5.30 4.08
N VAL A 47 6.58 4.34 4.86
CA VAL A 47 6.76 2.91 4.60
C VAL A 47 6.06 2.49 3.31
N LEU A 48 4.82 2.94 3.07
CA LEU A 48 4.09 2.65 1.81
C LEU A 48 4.87 3.18 0.59
N SER A 49 5.41 4.40 0.69
CA SER A 49 6.29 4.99 -0.34
C SER A 49 7.60 4.20 -0.48
N ALA A 50 8.24 3.83 0.62
CA ALA A 50 9.49 3.06 0.61
C ALA A 50 9.32 1.65 0.05
N MET A 51 8.12 1.06 0.13
CA MET A 51 7.79 -0.23 -0.52
C MET A 51 7.48 -0.07 -2.01
N THR A 52 6.82 1.02 -2.41
CA THR A 52 6.40 1.23 -3.80
C THR A 52 7.55 1.67 -4.71
N VAL A 53 8.43 2.55 -4.24
CA VAL A 53 9.61 3.01 -4.99
C VAL A 53 10.43 1.84 -5.57
N PRO A 54 10.93 0.87 -4.77
CA PRO A 54 11.70 -0.25 -5.32
C PRO A 54 10.85 -1.20 -6.17
N ALA A 55 9.57 -1.40 -5.83
CA ALA A 55 8.68 -2.26 -6.61
C ALA A 55 8.49 -1.77 -8.04
N ILE A 56 8.43 -0.44 -8.26
CA ILE A 56 8.28 0.14 -9.60
C ILE A 56 9.53 -0.13 -10.47
N PHE A 57 10.73 -0.01 -9.88
CA PHE A 57 11.98 -0.26 -10.60
C PHE A 57 12.25 -1.75 -10.84
N HIS A 58 11.89 -2.63 -9.91
CA HIS A 58 12.12 -4.06 -10.05
C HIS A 58 11.08 -4.78 -10.94
N SER A 59 9.87 -4.24 -11.06
CA SER A 59 8.82 -4.83 -11.90
C SER A 59 9.09 -4.66 -13.41
N THR A 60 10.00 -3.76 -13.78
CA THR A 60 10.36 -3.49 -15.16
C THR A 60 11.75 -4.04 -15.45
N GLY A 61 11.88 -4.92 -16.45
CA GLY A 61 13.17 -5.54 -16.80
C GLY A 61 14.24 -4.56 -17.31
N SER A 62 13.88 -3.30 -17.58
CA SER A 62 14.80 -2.23 -17.99
C SER A 62 14.63 -0.99 -17.11
N LEU A 63 15.76 -0.43 -16.65
CA LEU A 63 15.80 0.79 -15.84
C LEU A 63 15.25 2.01 -16.60
N ILE A 64 15.38 1.98 -17.93
CA ILE A 64 14.97 3.07 -18.84
C ILE A 64 13.44 3.14 -18.93
N SER A 65 12.73 2.01 -19.04
CA SER A 65 11.26 2.00 -19.05
C SER A 65 10.67 2.37 -17.68
N ALA A 66 11.30 1.93 -16.58
CA ALA A 66 10.84 2.27 -15.23
C ALA A 66 10.91 3.77 -14.95
N THR A 67 12.03 4.41 -15.30
CA THR A 67 12.23 5.85 -15.13
C THR A 67 11.29 6.67 -16.01
N ALA A 68 11.08 6.25 -17.27
CA ALA A 68 10.11 6.90 -18.17
C ALA A 68 8.67 6.82 -17.62
N GLY A 69 8.23 5.64 -17.15
CA GLY A 69 6.92 5.45 -16.54
C GLY A 69 6.70 6.27 -15.26
N PHE A 70 7.75 6.39 -14.44
CA PHE A 70 7.73 7.19 -13.21
C PHE A 70 7.64 8.69 -13.50
N VAL A 71 8.37 9.20 -14.50
CA VAL A 71 8.30 10.61 -14.91
C VAL A 71 6.91 10.95 -15.45
N VAL A 72 6.35 10.09 -16.31
CA VAL A 72 4.97 10.27 -16.82
C VAL A 72 3.96 10.27 -15.66
N ALA A 73 4.09 9.34 -14.72
CA ALA A 73 3.23 9.28 -13.54
C ALA A 73 3.33 10.56 -12.68
N LEU A 74 4.54 11.08 -12.45
CA LEU A 74 4.75 12.32 -11.69
C LEU A 74 4.12 13.53 -12.39
N VAL A 75 4.36 13.69 -13.69
CA VAL A 75 3.83 14.83 -14.46
C VAL A 75 2.30 14.81 -14.46
N LEU A 76 1.67 13.65 -14.68
CA LEU A 76 0.20 13.54 -14.66
C LEU A 76 -0.38 13.67 -13.25
N SER A 77 0.34 13.20 -12.22
CA SER A 77 -0.09 13.34 -10.82
C SER A 77 -0.07 14.80 -10.35
N LEU A 78 0.84 15.63 -10.86
CA LEU A 78 0.90 17.07 -10.52
C LEU A 78 -0.24 17.87 -11.16
N PHE A 79 -0.89 17.35 -12.20
CA PHE A 79 -2.04 17.98 -12.86
C PHE A 79 -3.40 17.65 -12.20
N GLU A 80 -3.40 17.17 -10.94
CA GLU A 80 -4.60 16.79 -10.16
C GLU A 80 -5.58 15.88 -10.94
N ARG A 81 -5.05 14.99 -11.78
CA ARG A 81 -5.87 14.02 -12.52
C ARG A 81 -6.23 12.82 -11.66
N SER A 82 -7.33 12.15 -12.03
CA SER A 82 -7.81 10.97 -11.30
C SER A 82 -6.76 9.85 -11.29
N LEU A 83 -6.64 9.14 -10.16
CA LEU A 83 -5.65 8.07 -9.95
C LEU A 83 -5.67 7.02 -11.07
N ILE A 84 -6.87 6.69 -11.56
CA ILE A 84 -7.09 5.71 -12.63
C ILE A 84 -6.52 6.21 -13.95
N THR A 85 -6.69 7.49 -14.28
CA THR A 85 -6.11 8.10 -15.47
C THR A 85 -4.58 8.08 -15.42
N VAL A 86 -3.98 8.47 -14.28
CA VAL A 86 -2.51 8.44 -14.11
C VAL A 86 -1.96 7.02 -14.28
N ALA A 87 -2.61 6.02 -13.66
CA ALA A 87 -2.20 4.62 -13.74
C ALA A 87 -2.27 4.07 -15.18
N PHE A 88 -3.36 4.37 -15.90
CA PHE A 88 -3.54 3.92 -17.28
C PHE A 88 -2.47 4.50 -18.21
N PHE A 89 -2.23 5.81 -18.15
CA PHE A 89 -1.20 6.47 -18.98
C PHE A 89 0.22 6.04 -18.62
N SER A 90 0.53 5.84 -17.33
CA SER A 90 1.85 5.35 -16.91
C SER A 90 2.10 3.92 -17.41
N CYS A 91 1.12 3.02 -17.31
CA CYS A 91 1.22 1.66 -17.86
C CYS A 91 1.41 1.66 -19.38
N LEU A 92 0.64 2.49 -20.10
CA LEU A 92 0.75 2.63 -21.55
C LEU A 92 2.14 3.15 -21.97
N ALA A 93 2.67 4.14 -21.24
CA ALA A 93 4.01 4.67 -21.49
C ALA A 93 5.10 3.61 -21.25
N VAL A 94 5.04 2.88 -20.13
CA VAL A 94 6.01 1.78 -19.85
C VAL A 94 5.93 0.69 -20.92
N PHE A 95 4.72 0.34 -21.38
CA PHE A 95 4.53 -0.66 -22.42
C PHE A 95 5.16 -0.22 -23.76
N VAL A 96 4.93 1.02 -24.19
CA VAL A 96 5.51 1.56 -25.43
C VAL A 96 7.04 1.61 -25.36
N VAL A 97 7.59 2.05 -24.22
CA VAL A 97 9.06 2.13 -24.03
C VAL A 97 9.67 0.75 -23.87
N SER A 98 8.96 -0.23 -23.31
CA SER A 98 9.44 -1.61 -23.19
C SER A 98 9.31 -2.41 -24.49
N LEU A 99 8.45 -1.99 -25.42
CA LEU A 99 8.27 -2.61 -26.74
C LEU A 99 9.35 -2.18 -27.74
N PHE A 100 10.01 -1.05 -27.49
CA PHE A 100 11.11 -0.50 -28.28
C PHE A 100 12.46 -0.91 -27.67
#